data_AF-A0A640SRF8-F1
#
_entry.id   AF-A0A640SRF8-F1
#
_cell.length_a   1.000
_cell.length_b   1.000
_cell.length_c   1.000
_cell.angle_alpha   90.00
_cell.angle_beta   90.00
_cell.angle_gamma   90.00
#
_symmetry.space_group_name_H-M   'P 1'
#
loop_
_entity.id
_entity.type
_entity.pdbx_description
1 polymer ?
#
loop_
_entity_poly.entity_id
_entity_poly.type
_entity_poly.pdbx_seq_one_letter_code
_entity_poly.pdbx_strand_id
1 'polypeptide(L)'
;MRPLDGPLVHCRSLACRGERGGHIVFGLSGRAMLEALIARERSPKALADLDHGTIKASHATLAESLTGRFEEHHTFMCRMRLDTVDYLTVQIDKLTARIALRLAEFSTTEDDEGPGQGTLKPIADTERLDEIPGIGPGTAQVILAEPA
;
A
#
# COMPACT_ATOMS: atom_id res chain seq x y z
N MET A 1 37.90 5.94 23.93
CA MET A 1 36.55 6.46 24.25
C MET A 1 36.31 7.71 23.41
N ARG A 2 35.73 7.55 22.23
CA ARG A 2 35.18 8.62 21.37
C ARG A 2 33.72 8.24 21.09
N PRO A 3 32.76 9.16 21.14
CA PRO A 3 31.37 8.85 20.88
C PRO A 3 31.14 8.74 19.38
N LEU A 4 30.41 7.71 18.95
CA LEU A 4 29.83 7.63 17.62
C LEU A 4 28.43 8.24 17.70
N ASP A 5 28.34 9.55 17.48
CA ASP A 5 27.12 10.18 16.96
C ASP A 5 26.95 9.69 15.52
N GLY A 6 26.19 8.61 15.36
CA GLY A 6 25.69 8.17 14.06
C GLY A 6 24.30 8.77 13.83
N PRO A 7 24.00 9.32 12.64
CA PRO A 7 22.68 9.86 12.36
C PRO A 7 21.65 8.74 12.39
N LEU A 8 20.51 9.04 13.00
CA LEU A 8 19.31 8.20 13.04
C LEU A 8 19.06 7.57 11.67
N VAL A 9 19.34 6.27 11.56
CA VAL A 9 18.93 5.43 10.44
C VAL A 9 17.41 5.44 10.43
N HIS A 10 16.85 6.35 9.63
CA HIS A 10 15.43 6.42 9.37
C HIS A 10 15.04 5.09 8.74
N CYS A 11 14.29 4.28 9.48
CA CYS A 11 13.78 3.00 9.01
C CYS A 11 12.91 3.25 7.77
N ARG A 12 13.53 3.15 6.59
CA ARG A 12 12.92 3.42 5.28
C ARG A 12 12.36 2.12 4.68
N SER A 13 11.80 1.26 5.53
CA SER A 13 11.12 0.06 5.05
C SER A 13 9.84 0.47 4.31
N LEU A 14 9.49 -0.29 3.27
CA LEU A 14 8.22 -0.12 2.54
C LEU A 14 6.99 -0.19 3.48
N ALA A 15 7.13 -0.72 4.69
CA ALA A 15 6.08 -0.75 5.69
C ALA A 15 5.74 0.65 6.27
N CYS A 16 6.69 1.59 6.28
CA CYS A 16 6.49 2.95 6.80
C CYS A 16 6.11 3.97 5.73
N ARG A 17 6.32 3.65 4.45
CA ARG A 17 5.93 4.52 3.34
C ARG A 17 4.50 4.16 2.96
N GLY A 18 3.56 5.05 3.29
CA GLY A 18 2.16 4.98 2.87
C GLY A 18 1.99 5.13 1.35
N GLU A 19 2.60 4.23 0.57
CA GLU A 19 2.52 4.16 -0.89
C GLU A 19 1.39 3.23 -1.35
N ARG A 20 0.43 2.91 -0.47
CA ARG A 20 -0.93 2.55 -0.94
C ARG A 20 -1.68 3.86 -1.10
N GLY A 21 -1.60 4.40 -2.32
CA GLY A 21 -2.03 5.75 -2.70
C GLY A 21 -3.38 6.17 -2.14
N GLY A 22 -3.56 7.50 -2.06
CA GLY A 22 -4.74 8.22 -1.57
C GLY A 22 -6.04 7.87 -2.31
N HIS A 23 -6.53 6.65 -2.13
CA HIS A 23 -7.86 6.25 -2.53
C HIS A 23 -8.82 6.75 -1.45
N ILE A 24 -9.53 7.83 -1.75
CA ILE A 24 -10.51 8.45 -0.84
C ILE A 24 -11.60 7.49 -0.32
N VAL A 25 -11.86 6.38 -1.03
CA VAL A 25 -12.85 5.35 -0.63
C VAL A 25 -12.25 4.28 0.31
N PHE A 26 -10.99 3.90 0.09
CA PHE A 26 -10.30 2.86 0.88
C PHE A 26 -9.34 3.44 1.93
N GLY A 27 -9.17 4.77 1.95
CA GLY A 27 -8.42 5.49 2.97
C GLY A 27 -9.15 5.54 4.31
N LEU A 28 -8.46 5.97 5.36
CA LEU A 28 -8.98 5.95 6.73
C LEU A 28 -10.32 6.68 6.87
N SER A 29 -10.46 7.89 6.31
CA SER A 29 -11.71 8.67 6.37
C SER A 29 -12.87 7.94 5.71
N GLY A 30 -12.71 7.50 4.45
CA GLY A 30 -13.76 6.80 3.71
C GLY A 30 -14.17 5.49 4.37
N ARG A 31 -13.20 4.73 4.88
CA ARG A 31 -13.48 3.49 5.62
C ARG A 31 -14.24 3.76 6.91
N ALA A 32 -13.82 4.74 7.71
CA ALA A 32 -14.49 5.11 8.95
C ALA A 32 -15.96 5.51 8.71
N MET A 33 -16.21 6.32 7.68
CA MET A 33 -17.57 6.72 7.30
C MET A 33 -18.44 5.54 6.84
N LEU A 34 -17.89 4.64 6.02
CA LEU A 34 -18.62 3.45 5.58
C LEU A 34 -18.94 2.50 6.74
N GLU A 35 -18.01 2.30 7.67
CA GLU A 35 -18.25 1.49 8.87
C GLU A 35 -19.31 2.11 9.77
N ALA A 36 -19.30 3.44 9.95
CA ALA A 36 -20.33 4.16 10.68
C ALA A 36 -21.72 4.04 10.00
N LEU A 37 -21.77 4.17 8.67
CA LEU A 37 -22.99 3.94 7.90
C LEU A 37 -23.49 2.49 8.06
N ILE A 38 -22.60 1.51 8.10
CA ILE A 38 -23.00 0.12 8.35
C ILE A 38 -23.51 -0.06 9.79
N ALA A 39 -22.91 0.63 10.76
CA ALA A 39 -23.34 0.69 12.15
C ALA A 39 -24.63 1.51 12.39
N ARG A 40 -25.31 1.91 11.32
CA ARG A 40 -26.57 2.68 11.32
C ARG A 40 -26.44 4.14 11.76
N GLU A 41 -25.24 4.73 11.75
CA GLU A 41 -25.09 6.19 11.90
C GLU A 41 -25.64 6.91 10.65
N ARG A 42 -26.45 7.95 10.85
CA ARG A 42 -27.16 8.67 9.78
C ARG A 42 -27.06 10.19 9.90
N SER A 43 -26.42 10.70 10.94
CA SER A 43 -26.14 12.12 11.10
C SER A 43 -25.06 12.55 10.10
N PRO A 44 -25.36 13.41 9.12
CA PRO A 44 -24.37 13.81 8.12
C PRO A 44 -23.20 14.59 8.72
N LYS A 45 -23.44 15.31 9.82
CA LYS A 45 -22.38 16.00 10.59
C LYS A 45 -21.45 15.00 11.28
N ALA A 46 -22.02 14.03 12.00
CA ALA A 46 -21.23 13.03 12.72
C ALA A 46 -20.37 12.18 11.75
N LEU A 47 -20.90 11.90 10.55
CA LEU A 47 -20.15 11.21 9.51
C LEU A 47 -19.04 12.09 8.92
N ALA A 48 -19.30 13.38 8.65
CA ALA A 48 -18.28 14.31 8.15
C ALA A 48 -17.15 14.56 9.17
N ASP A 49 -17.46 14.49 10.46
CA ASP A 49 -16.49 14.60 11.56
C ASP A 49 -15.49 13.42 11.61
N LEU A 50 -15.76 12.32 10.91
CA LEU A 50 -14.83 11.19 10.77
C LEU A 50 -13.73 11.45 9.73
N ASP A 51 -13.73 12.60 9.05
CA ASP A 51 -12.63 12.95 8.16
C ASP A 51 -11.35 13.29 8.92
N HIS A 52 -10.27 12.58 8.57
CA HIS A 52 -8.92 12.79 9.08
C HIS A 52 -8.15 13.86 8.27
N GLY A 53 -8.86 14.85 7.70
CA GLY A 53 -8.28 15.93 6.90
C GLY A 53 -7.76 15.50 5.52
N THR A 54 -8.22 14.35 5.01
CA THR A 54 -7.79 13.83 3.70
C THR A 54 -8.70 14.27 2.56
N ILE A 55 -9.92 14.69 2.88
CA ILE A 55 -10.91 15.11 1.91
C ILE A 55 -10.68 16.60 1.59
N LYS A 56 -10.48 16.91 0.31
CA LYS A 56 -10.25 18.29 -0.15
C LYS A 56 -11.52 19.16 -0.12
N ALA A 57 -12.69 18.54 -0.14
CA ALA A 57 -13.97 19.24 -0.07
C ALA A 57 -14.18 19.85 1.32
N SER A 58 -14.92 20.96 1.40
CA SER A 58 -15.25 21.57 2.69
C SER A 58 -16.10 20.62 3.54
N HIS A 59 -16.02 20.73 4.87
CA HIS A 59 -16.84 19.93 5.79
C HIS A 59 -18.34 20.08 5.51
N ALA A 60 -18.81 21.29 5.22
CA ALA A 60 -20.20 21.54 4.87
C ALA A 60 -20.61 20.80 3.58
N THR A 61 -19.76 20.84 2.54
CA THR A 61 -19.99 20.12 1.27
C THR A 61 -19.99 18.61 1.48
N LEU A 62 -19.09 18.11 2.33
CA LEU A 62 -19.03 16.70 2.69
C LEU A 62 -20.30 16.26 3.41
N ALA A 63 -20.74 17.00 4.43
CA ALA A 63 -21.97 16.72 5.15
C ALA A 63 -23.20 16.74 4.22
N GLU A 64 -23.27 17.69 3.28
CA GLU A 64 -24.35 17.73 2.28
C GLU A 64 -24.39 16.48 1.41
N SER A 65 -23.23 15.98 0.95
CA SER A 65 -23.14 14.73 0.16
C SER A 65 -23.60 13.48 0.92
N LEU A 66 -23.58 13.52 2.25
CA LEU A 66 -23.92 12.41 3.14
C LEU A 66 -25.42 12.36 3.49
N THR A 67 -26.24 13.19 2.85
CA THR A 67 -27.71 13.24 3.05
C THR A 67 -28.51 12.19 2.26
N GLY A 68 -27.82 11.33 1.49
CA GLY A 68 -28.44 10.30 0.67
C GLY A 68 -29.15 9.18 1.46
N ARG A 69 -29.91 8.32 0.77
CA ARG A 69 -30.60 7.18 1.38
C ARG A 69 -29.67 5.99 1.53
N PHE A 70 -29.28 5.70 2.77
CA PHE A 70 -28.50 4.50 3.12
C PHE A 70 -29.36 3.49 3.88
N GLU A 71 -29.96 2.57 3.12
CA GLU A 71 -30.90 1.57 3.60
C GLU A 71 -30.20 0.27 4.03
N GLU A 72 -30.98 -0.66 4.56
CA GLU A 72 -30.49 -1.97 5.00
C GLU A 72 -29.86 -2.77 3.86
N HIS A 73 -30.42 -2.69 2.66
CA HIS A 73 -29.83 -3.35 1.49
C HIS A 73 -28.42 -2.81 1.17
N HIS A 74 -28.23 -1.49 1.24
CA HIS A 74 -26.91 -0.87 1.05
C HIS A 74 -25.93 -1.30 2.15
N THR A 75 -26.41 -1.38 3.38
CA THR A 75 -25.63 -1.87 4.53
C THR A 75 -25.07 -3.28 4.28
N PHE A 76 -25.95 -4.19 3.85
CA PHE A 76 -25.56 -5.57 3.52
C PHE A 76 -24.52 -5.61 2.39
N MET A 77 -24.77 -4.90 1.28
CA MET A 77 -23.88 -4.89 0.12
C MET A 77 -22.53 -4.25 0.43
N CYS A 78 -22.50 -3.17 1.23
CA CYS A 78 -21.27 -2.52 1.64
C CYS A 78 -20.43 -3.44 2.55
N ARG A 79 -21.04 -4.09 3.56
CA ARG A 79 -20.33 -5.04 4.43
C ARG A 79 -19.67 -6.15 3.61
N MET A 80 -20.42 -6.81 2.73
CA MET A 80 -19.89 -7.87 1.87
C MET A 80 -18.70 -7.42 1.01
N ARG A 81 -18.78 -6.21 0.43
CA ARG A 81 -17.68 -5.67 -0.37
C ARG A 81 -16.47 -5.31 0.46
N LEU A 82 -16.66 -4.72 1.64
CA LEU A 82 -15.56 -4.38 2.54
C LEU A 82 -14.83 -5.64 3.03
N ASP A 83 -15.58 -6.69 3.40
CA ASP A 83 -15.00 -7.98 3.79
C ASP A 83 -14.16 -8.58 2.65
N THR A 84 -14.64 -8.45 1.40
CA THR A 84 -13.90 -8.90 0.22
C THR A 84 -12.61 -8.11 0.00
N VAL A 85 -12.66 -6.79 0.17
CA VAL A 85 -11.47 -5.91 0.07
C VAL A 85 -10.45 -6.29 1.14
N ASP A 86 -10.89 -6.55 2.36
CA ASP A 86 -10.00 -6.94 3.47
C ASP A 86 -9.37 -8.30 3.20
N TYR A 87 -10.15 -9.27 2.73
CA TYR A 87 -9.64 -10.57 2.31
C TYR A 87 -8.57 -10.45 1.21
N LEU A 88 -8.87 -9.70 0.14
CA LEU A 88 -7.92 -9.52 -0.97
C LEU A 88 -6.68 -8.75 -0.53
N THR A 89 -6.81 -7.78 0.37
CA THR A 89 -5.66 -7.05 0.95
C THR A 89 -4.73 -8.00 1.67
N VAL A 90 -5.28 -8.89 2.52
CA VAL A 90 -4.49 -9.93 3.20
C VAL A 90 -3.80 -10.87 2.21
N GLN A 91 -4.50 -11.26 1.15
CA GLN A 91 -3.93 -12.15 0.13
C GLN A 91 -2.81 -11.48 -0.68
N ILE A 92 -2.97 -10.18 -1.00
CA ILE A 92 -1.92 -9.37 -1.63
C ILE A 92 -0.70 -9.30 -0.70
N ASP A 93 -0.89 -8.94 0.57
CA ASP A 93 0.22 -8.80 1.53
C ASP A 93 1.01 -10.13 1.67
N LYS A 94 0.34 -11.28 1.68
CA LYS A 94 0.98 -12.61 1.66
C LYS A 94 1.81 -12.83 0.40
N LEU A 95 1.28 -12.49 -0.77
CA LEU A 95 1.98 -12.65 -2.04
C LEU A 95 3.18 -11.70 -2.13
N THR A 96 3.02 -10.44 -1.73
CA THR A 96 4.10 -9.46 -1.65
C THR A 96 5.23 -9.94 -0.75
N ALA A 97 4.92 -10.48 0.44
CA ALA A 97 5.92 -11.05 1.33
C ALA A 97 6.65 -12.25 0.68
N ARG A 98 5.91 -13.13 0.00
CA ARG A 98 6.50 -14.27 -0.71
C ARG A 98 7.41 -13.84 -1.86
N ILE A 99 7.03 -12.80 -2.62
CA ILE A 99 7.85 -12.23 -3.69
C ILE A 99 9.15 -11.66 -3.11
N ALA A 100 9.06 -10.90 -2.02
CA ALA A 100 10.25 -10.33 -1.36
C ALA A 100 11.24 -11.42 -0.90
N LEU A 101 10.74 -12.52 -0.32
CA LEU A 101 11.58 -13.66 0.05
C LEU A 101 12.29 -14.30 -1.16
N ARG A 102 11.57 -14.49 -2.28
CA ARG A 102 12.16 -15.06 -3.50
C ARG A 102 13.20 -14.14 -4.12
N LEU A 103 12.97 -12.84 -4.13
CA LEU A 103 13.96 -11.88 -4.60
C LEU A 103 15.24 -11.94 -3.75
N ALA A 104 15.12 -12.01 -2.43
CA ALA A 104 16.28 -12.12 -1.55
C ALA A 104 17.10 -13.40 -1.81
N GLU A 105 16.47 -14.54 -2.12
CA GLU A 105 17.17 -15.78 -2.51
C GLU A 105 18.06 -15.56 -3.75
N PHE A 106 17.59 -14.81 -4.76
CA PHE A 106 18.36 -14.49 -5.97
C PHE A 106 19.51 -13.50 -5.71
N SER A 107 19.39 -12.61 -4.73
CA SER A 107 20.45 -11.66 -4.37
C SER A 107 21.61 -12.29 -3.60
N THR A 108 21.42 -13.49 -3.01
CA THR A 108 22.47 -14.19 -2.23
C THR A 108 23.42 -15.06 -3.05
N THR A 109 23.26 -15.13 -4.38
CA THR A 109 24.20 -15.83 -5.26
C THR A 109 25.32 -14.90 -5.73
N GLU A 110 26.16 -14.46 -4.80
CA GLU A 110 27.50 -13.88 -5.01
C GLU A 110 28.34 -14.51 -3.87
N ASP A 111 29.34 -15.37 -4.08
CA ASP A 111 30.60 -15.14 -4.79
C ASP A 111 31.24 -16.48 -5.25
N ASP A 112 31.48 -16.66 -6.55
CA ASP A 112 32.57 -17.52 -7.04
C ASP A 112 33.30 -16.74 -8.13
N GLU A 113 34.46 -16.17 -7.80
CA GLU A 113 35.31 -15.42 -8.71
C GLU A 113 35.87 -16.33 -9.82
N GLY A 114 35.50 -16.06 -11.07
CA GLY A 114 36.14 -16.63 -12.26
C GLY A 114 36.40 -15.54 -13.31
N PRO A 115 37.65 -15.37 -13.79
CA PRO A 115 37.95 -14.31 -14.74
C PRO A 115 37.50 -14.72 -16.14
N GLY A 116 36.57 -13.96 -16.71
CA GLY A 116 36.35 -13.90 -18.15
C GLY A 116 35.25 -14.83 -18.70
N GLN A 117 34.00 -14.38 -18.61
CA GLN A 117 33.05 -14.41 -19.72
C GLN A 117 31.90 -13.47 -19.33
N GLY A 118 31.50 -12.54 -20.20
CA GLY A 118 30.41 -11.61 -19.96
C GLY A 118 29.05 -12.31 -19.94
N THR A 119 28.80 -13.15 -18.94
CA THR A 119 27.46 -13.59 -18.57
C THR A 119 26.79 -12.38 -17.95
N LEU A 120 25.75 -11.86 -18.60
CA LEU A 120 24.86 -10.90 -17.96
C LEU A 120 24.41 -11.51 -16.63
N LYS A 121 24.92 -10.97 -15.52
CA LYS A 121 24.41 -11.27 -14.17
C LYS A 121 22.88 -11.11 -14.28
N PRO A 122 22.07 -12.12 -13.91
CA PRO A 122 20.64 -11.89 -13.77
C PRO A 122 20.49 -10.65 -12.91
N ILE A 123 19.72 -9.67 -13.37
CA ILE A 123 19.65 -8.32 -12.77
C ILE A 123 19.11 -8.49 -11.34
N ALA A 124 19.99 -8.76 -10.39
CA ALA A 124 19.63 -9.24 -9.05
C ALA A 124 19.18 -8.12 -8.11
N ASP A 125 19.24 -6.87 -8.59
CA ASP A 125 19.07 -5.70 -7.75
C ASP A 125 17.78 -4.99 -8.14
N THR A 126 16.64 -5.43 -7.60
CA THR A 126 15.41 -4.63 -7.63
C THR A 126 15.64 -3.21 -7.11
N GLU A 127 16.61 -3.04 -6.21
CA GLU A 127 17.05 -1.75 -5.68
C GLU A 127 17.69 -0.87 -6.77
N ARG A 128 18.49 -1.43 -7.68
CA ARG A 128 19.06 -0.68 -8.81
C ARG A 128 18.03 -0.33 -9.88
N LEU A 129 17.01 -1.18 -10.05
CA LEU A 129 15.88 -0.88 -10.93
C LEU A 129 14.99 0.23 -10.35
N ASP A 130 14.84 0.32 -9.03
CA ASP A 130 14.09 1.39 -8.33
C ASP A 130 14.75 2.77 -8.43
N GLU A 131 16.06 2.82 -8.68
CA GLU A 131 16.79 4.07 -8.94
C GLU A 131 16.42 4.71 -10.30
N ILE A 132 15.81 3.94 -11.21
CA ILE A 132 15.36 4.46 -12.51
C ILE A 132 14.04 5.23 -12.30
N PRO A 133 13.99 6.54 -12.59
CA PRO A 133 12.77 7.32 -12.44
C PRO A 133 11.59 6.69 -13.21
N GLY A 134 10.51 6.37 -12.49
CA GLY A 134 9.32 5.75 -13.06
C GLY A 134 9.29 4.21 -12.98
N ILE A 135 10.38 3.56 -12.60
CA ILE A 135 10.41 2.15 -12.24
C ILE A 135 10.41 2.08 -10.72
N GLY A 136 9.24 1.84 -10.13
CA GLY A 136 9.13 1.55 -8.69
C GLY A 136 9.44 0.08 -8.40
N PRO A 137 9.47 -0.33 -7.11
CA PRO A 137 9.84 -1.69 -6.71
C PRO A 137 8.88 -2.76 -7.27
N GLY A 138 7.58 -2.42 -7.39
CA GLY A 138 6.59 -3.31 -8.01
C GLY A 138 6.79 -3.48 -9.52
N THR A 139 7.18 -2.41 -10.22
CA THR A 139 7.50 -2.48 -11.66
C THR A 139 8.77 -3.29 -11.89
N ALA A 140 9.79 -3.08 -11.06
CA ALA A 140 11.03 -3.87 -11.08
C ALA A 140 10.74 -5.37 -10.89
N GLN A 141 9.89 -5.72 -9.92
CA GLN A 141 9.44 -7.10 -9.68
C GLN A 141 8.78 -7.74 -10.91
N VAL A 142 7.90 -7.01 -11.60
CA VAL A 142 7.20 -7.51 -12.80
C VAL A 142 8.19 -7.75 -13.94
N ILE A 143 9.11 -6.80 -14.17
CA ILE A 143 10.14 -6.93 -15.22
C ILE A 143 11.03 -8.16 -14.97
N LEU A 144 11.40 -8.43 -13.71
CA LEU A 144 12.19 -9.62 -13.37
C LEU A 144 11.42 -10.93 -13.51
N ALA A 145 10.10 -10.90 -13.37
CA ALA A 145 9.24 -12.07 -13.43
C ALA A 145 8.83 -12.44 -14.86
N GLU A 146 9.05 -11.56 -15.84
CA GLU A 146 8.76 -11.83 -17.25
C GLU A 146 9.90 -12.67 -17.86
N PRO A 147 9.63 -13.90 -18.32
CA PRO A 147 10.61 -14.64 -19.10
C PRO A 147 10.71 -14.03 -20.50
N ALA A 148 11.93 -13.72 -20.93
CA ALA A 148 12.25 -13.29 -22.30
C ALA A 148 11.97 -14.37 -23.35
#